data_AF-A0A7F5RHF9-F1
#
_entry.id   AF-A0A7F5RHF9-F1
#
_cell.length_a   1.000
_cell.length_b   1.000
_cell.length_c   1.000
_cell.angle_alpha   90.00
_cell.angle_beta   90.00
_cell.angle_gamma   90.00
#
_symmetry.space_group_name_H-M   'P 1'
#
loop_
_entity.id
_entity.type
_entity.pdbx_description
1 polymer ?
#
loop_
_entity_poly.entity_id
_entity_poly.type
_entity_poly.pdbx_seq_one_letter_code
_entity_poly.pdbx_strand_id
1 'polypeptide(L)'
;CRETAFIYAITSAAVTHAIARACSEGSIDTCNCEYSHHKSRPRMYSSSRGSVPGVREWEWGGCSDNIGFGVEFAREFVDTGERGRRCRETAFIYAITSAAVTHAIARACSEGSIDTCNCEYSHHKSRPRMYSSSRGSVPGVREWEWGGCSDNIGFGVEFAREFVDTGERGRSLREKMNLHNNEAGRM
;
A
#
# COMPACT_ATOMS: atom_id res chain seq x y z
N CYS A 1 -9.73 8.63 -22.18
CA CYS A 1 -10.54 9.13 -21.05
C CYS A 1 -9.77 10.29 -20.42
N ARG A 2 -10.16 11.55 -20.64
CA ARG A 2 -9.19 12.67 -20.49
C ARG A 2 -9.10 13.37 -19.12
N GLU A 3 -9.76 12.88 -18.08
CA GLU A 3 -9.84 13.62 -16.79
C GLU A 3 -9.54 12.76 -15.55
N THR A 4 -8.79 11.68 -15.69
CA THR A 4 -8.35 10.86 -14.54
C THR A 4 -6.83 10.88 -14.39
N ALA A 5 -6.20 11.95 -14.88
CA ALA A 5 -4.74 12.12 -14.92
C ALA A 5 -4.11 12.03 -13.53
N PHE A 6 -4.79 12.50 -12.49
CA PHE A 6 -4.28 12.45 -11.12
C PHE A 6 -4.26 11.03 -10.55
N ILE A 7 -5.37 10.30 -10.66
CA ILE A 7 -5.44 8.91 -10.21
C ILE A 7 -4.50 8.04 -11.05
N TYR A 8 -4.41 8.29 -12.35
CA TYR A 8 -3.43 7.62 -13.21
C TYR A 8 -1.99 7.95 -12.86
N ALA A 9 -1.68 9.19 -12.44
CA ALA A 9 -0.35 9.55 -11.98
C ALA A 9 -0.01 8.85 -10.66
N ILE A 10 -0.94 8.80 -9.70
CA ILE A 10 -0.76 8.09 -8.43
C ILE A 10 -0.59 6.59 -8.67
N THR A 11 -1.46 5.98 -9.46
CA THR A 11 -1.40 4.53 -9.71
C THR A 11 -0.17 4.16 -10.51
N SER A 12 0.17 4.93 -11.54
CA SER A 12 1.42 4.75 -12.28
C SER A 12 2.62 4.90 -11.35
N ALA A 13 2.68 5.93 -10.51
CA ALA A 13 3.79 6.12 -9.58
C ALA A 13 3.89 4.98 -8.56
N ALA A 14 2.77 4.53 -8.01
CA ALA A 14 2.72 3.43 -7.06
C ALA A 14 3.17 2.10 -7.69
N VAL A 15 2.67 1.80 -8.90
CA VAL A 15 3.08 0.62 -9.67
C VAL A 15 4.57 0.72 -10.02
N THR A 16 5.03 1.85 -10.52
CA THR A 16 6.45 2.08 -10.83
C THR A 16 7.33 1.86 -9.62
N HIS A 17 6.99 2.44 -8.46
CA HIS A 17 7.77 2.26 -7.24
C HIS A 17 7.78 0.80 -6.75
N ALA A 18 6.61 0.14 -6.72
CA ALA A 18 6.50 -1.24 -6.28
C ALA A 18 7.31 -2.19 -7.16
N ILE A 19 7.21 -2.02 -8.49
CA ILE A 19 7.95 -2.85 -9.45
C ILE A 19 9.44 -2.55 -9.39
N ALA A 20 9.84 -1.28 -9.35
CA ALA A 20 11.25 -0.91 -9.30
C ALA A 20 11.94 -1.45 -8.03
N ARG A 21 11.23 -1.46 -6.89
CA ARG A 21 11.68 -2.07 -5.65
C ARG A 21 11.70 -3.60 -5.72
N ALA A 22 10.69 -4.23 -6.32
CA ALA A 22 10.69 -5.68 -6.51
C ALA A 22 11.86 -6.15 -7.41
N CYS A 23 12.24 -5.33 -8.41
CA CYS A 23 13.45 -5.53 -9.19
C CYS A 23 14.72 -5.40 -8.34
N SER A 24 14.78 -4.43 -7.42
CA SER A 24 15.97 -4.25 -6.58
C SER A 24 16.15 -5.33 -5.51
N GLU A 25 15.04 -5.91 -5.06
CA GLU A 25 15.00 -7.05 -4.13
C GLU A 25 15.19 -8.41 -4.82
N GLY A 26 15.12 -8.46 -6.16
CA GLY A 26 15.27 -9.69 -6.95
C GLY A 26 14.04 -10.61 -6.89
N SER A 27 12.86 -10.04 -6.60
CA SER A 27 11.59 -10.76 -6.56
C SER A 27 10.98 -10.98 -7.95
N ILE A 28 11.46 -10.23 -8.95
CA ILE A 28 11.08 -10.33 -10.36
C ILE A 28 12.32 -10.70 -11.15
N ASP A 29 12.25 -11.79 -11.92
CA ASP A 29 13.37 -12.32 -12.72
C ASP A 29 13.52 -11.64 -14.09
N THR A 30 12.49 -10.92 -14.55
CA THR A 30 12.48 -10.19 -15.83
C THR A 30 13.16 -8.82 -15.77
N CYS A 31 13.59 -8.37 -14.60
CA CYS A 31 14.27 -7.09 -14.42
C CYS A 31 15.45 -7.22 -13.46
N ASN A 32 16.37 -6.25 -13.54
CA ASN A 32 17.57 -6.17 -12.72
C ASN A 32 17.68 -4.77 -12.07
N CYS A 33 18.69 -4.55 -11.23
CA CYS A 33 19.05 -3.21 -10.73
C CYS A 33 19.22 -2.20 -11.86
N GLU A 34 19.02 -0.91 -11.57
CA GLU A 34 19.28 0.16 -12.54
C GLU A 34 20.73 0.08 -13.08
N TYR A 35 20.85 0.09 -14.41
CA TYR A 35 22.05 -0.28 -15.19
C TYR A 35 23.31 0.55 -14.86
N SER A 36 23.14 1.65 -14.12
CA SER A 36 24.16 2.68 -13.96
C SER A 36 25.18 2.43 -12.85
N HIS A 37 24.99 1.48 -11.90
CA HIS A 37 26.01 1.30 -10.86
C HIS A 37 26.46 -0.11 -10.48
N HIS A 38 25.68 -1.18 -10.55
CA HIS A 38 26.24 -2.51 -10.22
C HIS A 38 25.48 -3.65 -10.90
N LYS A 39 26.15 -4.40 -11.79
CA LYS A 39 25.63 -5.65 -12.38
C LYS A 39 25.60 -6.83 -11.39
N SER A 40 26.02 -6.62 -10.15
CA SER A 40 26.11 -7.64 -9.10
C SER A 40 25.86 -7.01 -7.74
N ARG A 41 25.13 -7.70 -6.85
CA ARG A 41 25.21 -7.43 -5.40
C ARG A 41 26.70 -7.29 -5.01
N PRO A 42 27.13 -6.24 -4.29
CA PRO A 42 28.49 -6.21 -3.78
C PRO A 42 28.71 -7.45 -2.91
N ARG A 43 29.75 -8.24 -3.19
CA ARG A 43 30.25 -9.16 -2.16
C ARG A 43 30.84 -8.27 -1.08
N MET A 44 30.41 -8.48 0.15
CA MET A 44 31.01 -7.90 1.34
C MET A 44 32.50 -8.30 1.36
N TYR A 45 33.37 -7.41 0.88
CA TYR A 45 34.81 -7.57 1.01
C TYR A 45 35.24 -6.78 2.23
N SER A 46 35.95 -7.43 3.15
CA SER A 46 36.55 -6.77 4.31
C SER A 46 37.53 -5.70 3.83
N SER A 47 37.15 -4.42 3.95
CA SER A 47 38.07 -3.32 3.67
C SER A 47 39.22 -3.35 4.69
N SER A 48 40.39 -3.74 4.21
CA SER A 48 41.67 -3.59 4.91
C SER A 48 42.47 -2.49 4.23
N ARG A 49 42.04 -1.22 4.38
CA ARG A 49 42.91 -0.03 4.24
C ARG A 49 42.19 1.25 4.68
N GLY A 50 42.68 1.83 5.77
CA GLY A 50 42.65 3.29 5.99
C GLY A 50 41.47 3.87 6.75
N SER A 51 41.24 3.48 8.01
CA SER A 51 40.23 4.10 8.88
C SER A 51 40.75 5.42 9.49
N VAL A 52 40.09 6.55 9.21
CA VAL A 52 40.19 7.77 10.03
C VAL A 52 39.27 7.58 11.26
N PRO A 53 39.75 7.76 12.50
CA PRO A 53 38.89 7.58 13.67
C PRO A 53 37.76 8.62 13.70
N GLY A 54 36.51 8.16 13.76
CA GLY A 54 35.35 9.00 14.06
C GLY A 54 34.53 9.49 12.86
N VAL A 55 34.92 9.20 11.62
CA VAL A 55 34.08 9.45 10.44
C VAL A 55 33.59 8.11 9.91
N ARG A 56 32.29 7.84 10.00
CA ARG A 56 31.68 6.78 9.18
C ARG A 56 31.61 7.32 7.76
N GLU A 57 32.59 6.97 6.93
CA GLU A 57 32.41 7.08 5.49
C GLU A 57 31.23 6.18 5.11
N TRP A 58 30.23 6.78 4.50
CA TRP A 58 29.03 6.08 4.11
C TRP A 58 29.36 5.37 2.79
N GLU A 59 29.40 4.03 2.83
CA GLU A 59 29.65 3.24 1.63
C GLU A 59 28.32 3.01 0.89
N TRP A 60 28.20 3.49 -0.35
CA TRP A 60 27.11 3.08 -1.24
C TRP A 60 27.24 1.58 -1.53
N GLY A 61 26.49 0.74 -0.83
CA GLY A 61 26.39 -0.69 -1.11
C GLY A 61 24.93 -1.09 -1.28
N GLY A 62 24.49 -1.38 -2.50
CA GLY A 62 23.10 -1.78 -2.73
C GLY A 62 22.71 -1.90 -4.20
N CYS A 63 21.56 -2.53 -4.42
CA CYS A 63 20.88 -2.55 -5.71
C CYS A 63 19.90 -1.37 -5.73
N SER A 64 20.06 -0.45 -6.68
CA SER A 64 19.12 0.66 -6.86
C SER A 64 17.84 0.17 -7.52
N ASP A 65 16.73 0.83 -7.18
CA ASP A 65 15.42 0.62 -7.79
C ASP A 65 15.49 0.87 -9.31
N ASN A 66 14.96 -0.06 -10.10
CA ASN A 66 14.92 0.10 -11.56
C ASN A 66 13.68 0.88 -11.99
N ILE A 67 13.73 2.20 -11.81
CA ILE A 67 12.62 3.11 -12.13
C ILE A 67 12.28 3.06 -13.62
N GLY A 68 13.27 2.88 -14.50
CA GLY A 68 13.04 2.75 -15.95
C GLY A 68 12.12 1.58 -16.30
N PHE A 69 12.41 0.38 -15.77
CA PHE A 69 11.56 -0.80 -15.92
C PHE A 69 10.20 -0.60 -15.25
N GLY A 70 10.17 0.02 -14.06
CA GLY A 70 8.93 0.33 -13.35
C GLY A 70 8.01 1.27 -14.13
N VAL A 71 8.54 2.24 -14.87
CA VAL A 71 7.76 3.15 -15.72
C VAL A 71 7.25 2.42 -16.96
N GLU A 72 8.05 1.56 -17.58
CA GLU A 72 7.64 0.77 -18.75
C GLU A 72 6.52 -0.21 -18.40
N PHE A 73 6.67 -0.95 -17.30
CA PHE A 73 5.63 -1.83 -16.77
C PHE A 73 4.36 -1.06 -16.42
N ALA A 74 4.49 0.09 -15.75
CA ALA A 74 3.35 0.93 -15.41
C ALA A 74 2.62 1.42 -16.67
N ARG A 75 3.33 1.84 -17.72
CA ARG A 75 2.72 2.20 -19.00
C ARG A 75 1.99 1.03 -19.63
N GLU A 76 2.56 -0.17 -19.61
CA GLU A 76 1.86 -1.34 -20.14
C GLU A 76 0.59 -1.65 -19.34
N PHE A 77 0.67 -1.72 -18.01
CA PHE A 77 -0.47 -2.07 -17.15
C PHE A 77 -1.54 -0.97 -17.08
N VAL A 78 -1.13 0.31 -17.12
CA VAL A 78 -2.00 1.47 -16.92
C VAL A 78 -2.48 2.06 -18.27
N ASP A 79 -1.64 2.11 -19.32
CA ASP A 79 -2.01 2.69 -20.62
C ASP A 79 -2.69 1.69 -21.58
N THR A 80 -2.51 0.36 -21.45
CA THR A 80 -3.23 -0.59 -22.33
C THR A 80 -4.76 -0.51 -22.17
N GLY A 81 -5.25 0.03 -21.05
CA GLY A 81 -6.67 0.32 -20.81
C GLY A 81 -7.21 1.58 -21.52
N GLU A 82 -6.39 2.37 -22.21
CA GLU A 82 -6.86 3.57 -22.95
C GLU A 82 -7.41 3.25 -24.36
N ARG A 83 -7.19 2.05 -24.91
CA ARG A 83 -7.82 1.66 -26.19
C ARG A 83 -9.24 1.11 -26.02
N GLY A 84 -10.13 1.90 -25.44
CA GLY A 84 -11.56 1.77 -25.76
C GLY A 84 -12.55 2.07 -24.66
N ARG A 85 -13.09 3.31 -24.66
CA ARG A 85 -14.47 3.66 -24.28
C ARG A 85 -14.95 3.19 -22.89
N ARG A 86 -15.08 4.12 -21.92
CA ARG A 86 -15.74 3.89 -20.60
C ARG A 86 -15.35 2.51 -19.99
N CYS A 87 -14.06 2.29 -19.87
CA CYS A 87 -13.45 0.97 -19.72
C CYS A 87 -13.70 0.38 -18.33
N ARG A 88 -14.11 -0.89 -18.26
CA ARG A 88 -14.22 -1.66 -17.01
C ARG A 88 -12.93 -1.63 -16.19
N GLU A 89 -11.77 -1.52 -16.84
CA GLU A 89 -10.48 -1.42 -16.18
C GLU A 89 -10.38 -0.18 -15.29
N THR A 90 -10.99 0.95 -15.67
CA THR A 90 -11.00 2.16 -14.83
C THR A 90 -11.76 1.91 -13.52
N ALA A 91 -12.85 1.15 -13.55
CA ALA A 91 -13.58 0.82 -12.33
C ALA A 91 -12.72 0.05 -11.32
N PHE A 92 -11.96 -0.93 -11.83
CA PHE A 92 -11.01 -1.68 -11.01
C PHE A 92 -9.92 -0.78 -10.42
N ILE A 93 -9.34 0.12 -11.23
CA ILE A 93 -8.29 1.05 -10.76
C ILE A 93 -8.80 1.96 -9.63
N TYR A 94 -9.99 2.52 -9.76
CA TYR A 94 -10.60 3.35 -8.71
C TYR A 94 -10.84 2.53 -7.43
N ALA A 95 -11.39 1.33 -7.56
CA ALA A 95 -11.61 0.43 -6.43
C ALA A 95 -10.29 0.04 -5.73
N ILE A 96 -9.31 -0.50 -6.45
CA ILE A 96 -8.05 -0.96 -5.84
C ILE A 96 -7.26 0.18 -5.22
N THR A 97 -7.30 1.38 -5.80
CA THR A 97 -6.63 2.56 -5.25
C THR A 97 -7.27 2.97 -3.93
N SER A 98 -8.60 3.04 -3.89
CA SER A 98 -9.36 3.35 -2.69
C SER A 98 -9.13 2.30 -1.57
N ALA A 99 -9.10 1.02 -1.95
CA ALA A 99 -8.77 -0.10 -1.05
C ALA A 99 -7.36 0.04 -0.46
N ALA A 100 -6.37 0.33 -1.32
CA ALA A 100 -4.98 0.44 -0.93
C ALA A 100 -4.73 1.60 0.04
N VAL A 101 -5.35 2.76 -0.21
CA VAL A 101 -5.28 3.91 0.71
C VAL A 101 -5.90 3.56 2.06
N THR A 102 -7.09 2.96 2.05
CA THR A 102 -7.80 2.53 3.27
C THR A 102 -6.94 1.60 4.11
N HIS A 103 -6.40 0.55 3.49
CA HIS A 103 -5.57 -0.43 4.17
C HIS A 103 -4.25 0.17 4.68
N ALA A 104 -3.56 0.97 3.86
CA ALA A 104 -2.28 1.57 4.24
C ALA A 104 -2.42 2.49 5.46
N ILE A 105 -3.48 3.31 5.48
CA ILE A 105 -3.76 4.23 6.59
C ILE A 105 -4.20 3.45 7.84
N ALA A 106 -5.09 2.46 7.69
CA ALA A 106 -5.54 1.63 8.81
C ALA A 106 -4.38 0.92 9.53
N ARG A 107 -3.41 0.40 8.75
CA ARG A 107 -2.17 -0.18 9.29
C ARG A 107 -1.22 0.85 9.88
N ALA A 108 -1.05 2.01 9.25
CA ALA A 108 -0.21 3.06 9.80
C ALA A 108 -0.73 3.54 11.18
N CYS A 109 -2.04 3.51 11.39
CA CYS A 109 -2.66 3.77 12.68
C CYS A 109 -2.33 2.70 13.74
N SER A 110 -2.28 1.42 13.37
CA SER A 110 -1.94 0.35 14.31
C SER A 110 -0.45 0.28 14.64
N GLU A 111 0.40 0.70 13.70
CA GLU A 111 1.85 0.85 13.90
C GLU A 111 2.22 2.08 14.75
N GLY A 112 1.28 3.02 14.94
CA GLY A 112 1.55 4.29 15.62
C GLY A 112 2.35 5.28 14.78
N SER A 113 2.36 5.10 13.44
CA SER A 113 3.05 5.98 12.49
C SER A 113 2.31 7.29 12.23
N ILE A 114 1.02 7.37 12.61
CA ILE A 114 0.16 8.54 12.44
C ILE A 114 -0.40 8.92 13.81
N ASP A 115 -0.05 10.11 14.30
CA ASP A 115 -0.46 10.59 15.64
C ASP A 115 -1.96 10.91 15.76
N THR A 116 -2.65 11.12 14.63
CA THR A 116 -4.06 11.53 14.60
C THR A 116 -5.04 10.36 14.71
N CYS A 117 -4.56 9.12 14.65
CA CYS A 117 -5.37 7.92 14.79
C CYS A 117 -4.71 6.92 15.76
N ASN A 118 -5.48 5.93 16.21
CA ASN A 118 -5.04 4.91 17.16
C ASN A 118 -5.57 3.54 16.72
N CYS A 119 -5.08 2.48 17.37
CA CYS A 119 -5.60 1.12 17.22
C CYS A 119 -7.12 1.05 17.36
N GLU A 120 -7.75 0.16 16.59
CA GLU A 120 -9.14 -0.18 16.81
C GLU A 120 -9.30 -1.15 17.98
N TYR A 121 -10.03 -0.72 19.02
CA TYR A 121 -10.35 -1.55 20.20
C TYR A 121 -11.82 -1.92 20.29
N SER A 122 -12.58 -1.80 19.19
CA SER A 122 -14.03 -2.07 19.14
C SER A 122 -14.37 -3.47 19.65
N HIS A 123 -13.52 -4.47 19.37
CA HIS A 123 -13.66 -5.85 19.84
C HIS A 123 -13.50 -6.02 21.37
N HIS A 124 -12.85 -5.08 22.06
CA HIS A 124 -12.72 -5.09 23.53
C HIS A 124 -13.96 -4.54 24.24
N LYS A 125 -14.82 -3.79 23.55
CA LYS A 125 -16.05 -3.20 24.12
C LYS A 125 -17.23 -4.17 24.17
N SER A 126 -17.14 -5.33 23.50
CA SER A 126 -18.20 -6.36 23.48
C SER A 126 -18.29 -7.22 24.75
N ARG A 127 -17.63 -6.84 25.84
CA ARG A 127 -17.95 -7.40 27.17
C ARG A 127 -18.93 -6.46 27.89
N PRO A 128 -20.26 -6.67 27.82
CA PRO A 128 -21.05 -6.32 28.98
C PRO A 128 -20.46 -7.13 30.13
N ARG A 129 -20.01 -6.44 31.20
CA ARG A 129 -19.57 -7.05 32.46
C ARG A 129 -20.76 -7.72 33.17
N MET A 130 -21.38 -8.73 32.56
CA MET A 130 -22.54 -9.41 33.14
C MET A 130 -22.90 -10.74 32.43
N TYR A 131 -21.95 -11.61 32.12
CA TYR A 131 -22.22 -13.04 32.28
C TYR A 131 -20.91 -13.77 32.55
N SER A 132 -20.80 -14.20 33.79
CA SER A 132 -19.83 -15.18 34.25
C SER A 132 -19.71 -16.32 33.24
N SER A 133 -18.49 -16.59 32.83
CA SER A 133 -17.96 -17.95 32.66
C SER A 133 -18.86 -19.01 33.31
N SER A 134 -19.56 -19.84 32.51
CA SER A 134 -20.02 -21.20 32.88
C SER A 134 -21.17 -21.79 32.03
N ARG A 135 -21.28 -21.55 30.71
CA ARG A 135 -22.19 -22.35 29.85
C ARG A 135 -21.63 -22.47 28.42
N GLY A 136 -20.70 -23.40 28.22
CA GLY A 136 -20.29 -23.79 26.86
C GLY A 136 -18.84 -24.20 26.64
N SER A 137 -17.97 -24.16 27.67
CA SER A 137 -16.58 -24.61 27.50
C SER A 137 -16.54 -26.12 27.23
N VAL A 138 -16.27 -26.49 25.98
CA VAL A 138 -15.95 -27.86 25.58
C VAL A 138 -14.58 -28.21 26.18
N PRO A 139 -14.45 -29.33 26.93
CA PRO A 139 -13.16 -29.74 27.47
C PRO A 139 -12.12 -29.88 26.36
N GLY A 140 -11.02 -29.13 26.45
CA GLY A 140 -9.94 -29.13 25.46
C GLY A 140 -9.91 -27.94 24.50
N VAL A 141 -10.94 -27.08 24.50
CA VAL A 141 -10.93 -25.82 23.73
C VAL A 141 -10.53 -24.67 24.65
N ARG A 142 -9.38 -24.05 24.38
CA ARG A 142 -8.98 -22.81 25.06
C ARG A 142 -9.92 -21.68 24.63
N GLU A 143 -10.46 -20.95 25.59
CA GLU A 143 -11.16 -19.69 25.33
C GLU A 143 -10.14 -18.73 24.70
N TRP A 144 -10.42 -18.26 23.49
CA TRP A 144 -9.55 -17.32 22.80
C TRP A 144 -10.00 -15.91 23.16
N GLU A 145 -9.04 -15.04 23.47
CA GLU A 145 -9.31 -13.65 23.82
C GLU A 145 -8.81 -12.74 22.71
N TRP A 146 -9.61 -11.75 22.31
CA TRP A 146 -9.13 -10.65 21.47
C TRP A 146 -8.06 -9.87 22.22
N GLY A 147 -6.92 -9.61 21.59
CA GLY A 147 -5.78 -8.88 22.15
C GLY A 147 -4.95 -8.20 21.07
N GLY A 148 -4.03 -7.33 21.48
CA GLY A 148 -3.14 -6.60 20.58
C GLY A 148 -3.74 -5.28 20.07
N CYS A 149 -3.15 -4.77 19.00
CA CYS A 149 -3.56 -3.55 18.31
C CYS A 149 -4.14 -3.94 16.94
N SER A 150 -5.44 -3.71 16.75
CA SER A 150 -6.09 -3.96 15.45
C SER A 150 -5.96 -2.73 14.55
N ASP A 151 -5.84 -2.97 13.24
CA ASP A 151 -5.86 -1.93 12.22
C ASP A 151 -7.15 -1.12 12.31
N ASN A 152 -7.04 0.21 12.27
CA ASN A 152 -8.21 1.09 12.38
C ASN A 152 -8.83 1.32 11.00
N ILE A 153 -9.60 0.33 10.54
CA ILE A 153 -10.23 0.34 9.22
C ILE A 153 -11.21 1.51 9.10
N GLY A 154 -11.96 1.82 10.16
CA GLY A 154 -12.90 2.94 10.18
C GLY A 154 -12.24 4.28 9.83
N PHE A 155 -11.10 4.57 10.46
CA PHE A 155 -10.31 5.76 10.14
C PHE A 155 -9.73 5.71 8.72
N GLY A 156 -9.26 4.54 8.28
CA GLY A 156 -8.77 4.33 6.92
C GLY A 156 -9.82 4.64 5.85
N VAL A 157 -11.07 4.20 6.05
CA VAL A 157 -12.19 4.41 5.12
C VAL A 157 -12.58 5.88 5.05
N GLU A 158 -12.61 6.57 6.19
CA GLU A 158 -12.91 8.00 6.27
C GLU A 158 -11.84 8.83 5.55
N PHE A 159 -10.57 8.57 5.85
CA PHE A 159 -9.45 9.22 5.18
C PHE A 159 -9.47 8.96 3.67
N ALA A 160 -9.66 7.71 3.24
CA ALA A 160 -9.69 7.35 1.82
C ALA A 160 -10.84 8.05 1.09
N ARG A 161 -12.01 8.20 1.73
CA ARG A 161 -13.12 8.96 1.18
C ARG A 161 -12.74 10.41 0.95
N GLU A 162 -12.17 11.08 1.95
CA GLU A 162 -11.79 12.49 1.83
C GLU A 162 -10.67 12.70 0.80
N PHE A 163 -9.71 11.78 0.75
CA PHE A 163 -8.55 11.89 -0.13
C PHE A 163 -8.86 11.52 -1.59
N VAL A 164 -9.46 10.35 -1.82
CA VAL A 164 -9.67 9.80 -3.16
C VAL A 164 -10.89 10.43 -3.85
N ASP A 165 -11.93 10.80 -3.12
CA ASP A 165 -13.15 11.39 -3.70
C ASP A 165 -13.02 12.91 -3.94
N THR A 166 -11.96 13.55 -3.44
CA THR A 166 -11.74 15.01 -3.61
C THR A 166 -11.70 15.44 -5.09
N GLY A 167 -11.29 14.56 -6.00
CA GLY A 167 -11.29 14.82 -7.44
C GLY A 167 -12.65 14.63 -8.14
N GLU A 168 -13.62 13.98 -7.50
CA GLU A 168 -14.85 13.47 -8.14
C GLU A 168 -16.10 14.27 -7.72
N ARG A 169 -15.99 15.61 -7.72
CA ARG A 169 -17.02 16.52 -7.16
C ARG A 169 -18.11 16.98 -8.12
N GLY A 170 -18.09 16.61 -9.40
CA GLY A 170 -19.12 17.03 -10.35
C GLY A 170 -20.37 16.15 -10.36
N ARG A 171 -21.27 16.46 -11.30
CA ARG A 171 -22.63 15.87 -11.39
C ARG A 171 -22.77 14.83 -12.50
N SER A 172 -21.70 14.49 -13.21
CA SER A 172 -21.76 13.56 -14.32
C SER A 172 -22.02 12.12 -13.85
N LEU A 173 -22.61 11.30 -14.74
CA LEU A 173 -22.79 9.87 -14.48
C LEU A 173 -21.44 9.15 -14.27
N ARG A 174 -20.37 9.69 -14.84
CA ARG A 174 -19.01 9.15 -14.71
C ARG A 174 -18.46 9.38 -13.31
N GLU A 175 -18.59 10.59 -12.78
CA GLU A 175 -18.14 10.91 -11.42
C GLU A 175 -18.91 10.08 -10.38
N LYS A 176 -20.23 9.93 -10.57
CA LYS A 176 -21.03 9.02 -9.72
C LYS A 176 -20.57 7.56 -9.79
N MET A 177 -20.19 7.09 -10.98
CA MET A 177 -19.65 5.74 -11.16
C MET A 177 -18.27 5.62 -10.49
N ASN A 178 -17.42 6.64 -10.59
CA ASN A 178 -16.11 6.68 -9.94
C ASN A 178 -16.25 6.64 -8.41
N LEU A 179 -17.14 7.46 -7.83
CA LEU A 179 -17.48 7.42 -6.41
C LEU A 179 -17.99 6.03 -5.98
N HIS A 180 -18.84 5.40 -6.80
CA HIS A 180 -19.31 4.03 -6.55
C HIS A 180 -18.16 3.01 -6.56
N ASN A 181 -17.24 3.11 -7.51
CA ASN A 181 -16.09 2.22 -7.60
C ASN A 181 -15.13 2.43 -6.41
N ASN A 182 -14.88 3.69 -6.02
CA ASN A 182 -14.09 4.02 -4.84
C ASN A 182 -14.70 3.42 -3.58
N GLU A 183 -16.01 3.60 -3.40
CA GLU A 183 -16.76 3.00 -2.28
C GLU A 183 -16.63 1.47 -2.30
N ALA A 184 -16.86 0.84 -3.45
CA ALA A 184 -16.76 -0.61 -3.58
C ALA A 184 -15.37 -1.16 -3.26
N GLY A 185 -14.31 -0.38 -3.47
CA GLY A 185 -12.95 -0.77 -3.15
C GLY A 185 -12.60 -0.68 -1.67
N ARG A 186 -13.17 0.28 -0.93
CA ARG A 186 -12.81 0.54 0.48
C ARG A 186 -13.72 -0.15 1.50
N MET A 187 -14.64 -1.00 1.05
CA MET A 187 -15.57 -1.79 1.88
C MET A 187 -15.08 -3.22 2.12
#